data_AF-L1J777-F1
#
_entry.id   AF-L1J777-F1
#
_cell.length_a   1.000
_cell.length_b   1.000
_cell.length_c   1.000
_cell.angle_alpha   90.00
_cell.angle_beta   90.00
_cell.angle_gamma   90.00
#
_symmetry.space_group_name_H-M   'P 1'
#
loop_
_entity.id
_entity.type
_entity.pdbx_description
1 polymer ?
#
loop_
_entity_poly.entity_id
_entity_poly.type
_entity_poly.pdbx_seq_one_letter_code
_entity_poly.pdbx_strand_id
1 'polypeptide(L)' 'MSGKINHKIELDNPKVATTDTIEPGQKVVYCRCWKSATFPKCDGAHNKHNQETGDNVGPLIVNVPK' A
#
# COMPACT_ATOMS: atom_id res chain seq x y z
N MET A 1 18.49 -10.50 10.54
CA MET A 1 18.00 -9.48 9.57
C MET A 1 16.85 -8.73 10.21
N SER A 2 16.73 -7.43 10.00
CA SER A 2 15.62 -6.63 10.54
C SER A 2 14.30 -7.10 9.91
N GLY A 3 13.35 -7.61 10.70
CA GLY A 3 12.05 -8.08 10.23
C GLY A 3 11.06 -6.96 9.85
N LYS A 4 11.54 -5.73 9.65
CA LYS A 4 10.69 -4.59 9.28
C LYS A 4 10.24 -4.73 7.82
N ILE A 5 8.96 -4.49 7.54
CA ILE A 5 8.39 -4.46 6.17
C ILE A 5 8.50 -3.03 5.58
N ASN A 6 8.20 -2.03 6.41
CA ASN A 6 8.28 -0.61 6.09
C ASN A 6 9.68 -0.05 6.41
N HIS A 7 10.33 0.53 5.40
CA HIS A 7 11.66 1.15 5.53
C HIS A 7 11.70 2.63 5.15
N LYS A 8 10.56 3.26 4.83
CA LYS A 8 10.57 4.63 4.30
C LYS A 8 9.37 5.51 4.67
N ILE A 9 8.24 4.94 5.09
CA ILE A 9 7.01 5.70 5.35
C ILE A 9 6.92 5.97 6.85
N GLU A 10 6.89 7.25 7.27
CA GLU A 10 6.60 7.66 8.66
C GLU A 10 7.32 6.82 9.74
N LEU A 11 8.64 6.66 9.65
CA LEU A 11 9.38 5.71 10.50
C LEU A 11 9.36 6.06 12.00
N ASP A 12 9.09 7.32 12.33
CA ASP A 12 8.94 7.79 13.72
C ASP A 12 7.54 7.55 14.28
N ASN A 13 6.57 7.20 13.42
CA ASN A 13 5.23 6.83 13.85
C ASN A 13 5.22 5.38 14.35
N PRO A 14 4.92 5.13 15.64
CA PRO A 14 4.94 3.77 16.19
C PRO A 14 3.90 2.85 15.53
N LYS A 15 2.88 3.41 14.88
CA LYS A 15 1.86 2.67 14.13
C LYS A 15 1.24 3.54 13.03
N VAL A 16 1.77 3.41 11.81
CA VAL A 16 1.21 4.07 10.63
C VAL A 16 -0.16 3.46 10.29
N ALA A 17 -1.21 4.28 10.36
CA ALA A 17 -2.59 3.91 10.07
C ALA A 17 -3.23 4.95 9.17
N THR A 18 -4.03 4.51 8.20
CA THR A 18 -4.73 5.38 7.25
C THR A 18 -6.23 5.18 7.40
N THR A 19 -6.98 6.28 7.47
CA THR A 19 -8.44 6.31 7.33
C THR A 19 -8.77 7.08 6.07
N ASP A 20 -9.67 6.57 5.25
CA ASP A 20 -10.12 7.22 4.03
C ASP A 20 -11.64 7.07 3.91
N THR A 21 -12.31 8.14 3.47
CA THR A 21 -13.76 8.15 3.22
C THR A 21 -13.96 8.01 1.72
N ILE A 22 -14.72 6.99 1.31
CA ILE A 22 -14.88 6.64 -0.11
C ILE A 22 -16.34 6.82 -0.49
N GLU A 23 -16.59 7.60 -1.53
CA GLU A 23 -17.94 7.88 -2.01
C GLU A 23 -18.51 6.72 -2.86
N PRO A 24 -19.84 6.54 -2.90
CA PRO A 24 -20.48 5.60 -3.82
C PRO A 24 -20.05 5.81 -5.27
N GLY A 25 -19.84 4.71 -5.99
CA GLY A 25 -19.37 4.71 -7.37
C GLY A 25 -17.88 4.94 -7.56
N GLN A 26 -17.10 5.09 -6.49
CA GLN A 26 -15.64 5.21 -6.58
C GLN A 26 -14.93 3.86 -6.50
N LYS A 27 -13.78 3.80 -7.18
CA LYS A 27 -12.81 2.72 -7.07
C LYS A 27 -11.49 3.30 -6.58
N VAL A 28 -10.99 2.80 -5.46
CA VAL A 28 -9.71 3.20 -4.88
C VAL A 28 -8.81 1.97 -4.71
N VAL A 29 -7.51 2.16 -4.90
CA VAL A 29 -6.52 1.09 -4.80
C VAL A 29 -5.47 1.49 -3.78
N TYR A 30 -5.35 0.72 -2.71
CA TYR A 30 -4.44 0.98 -1.58
C TYR A 30 -3.23 0.06 -1.59
N CYS A 31 -2.10 0.63 -1.19
CA CYS A 31 -0.84 -0.08 -1.07
C CYS A 31 -0.87 -1.04 0.14
N ARG A 32 -0.34 -2.26 -0.05
CA ARG A 32 -0.04 -3.20 1.05
C ARG A 32 1.44 -3.59 1.15
N CYS A 33 2.27 -3.14 0.20
CA CYS A 33 3.69 -3.50 0.13
C CYS A 33 4.63 -2.48 0.81
N TRP A 34 4.12 -1.32 1.26
CA TRP A 34 4.92 -0.21 1.81
C TRP A 34 5.98 0.37 0.84
N LYS A 35 5.92 0.03 -0.44
CA LYS A 35 6.85 0.54 -1.48
C LYS A 35 6.28 1.67 -2.33
N SER A 36 4.98 1.99 -2.20
CA SER A 36 4.37 3.09 -2.97
C SER A 36 5.00 4.44 -2.62
N ALA A 37 5.21 5.29 -3.63
CA ALA A 37 5.57 6.69 -3.49
C ALA A 37 4.33 7.57 -3.21
N THR A 38 3.13 7.08 -3.51
CA THR A 38 1.85 7.75 -3.24
C THR A 38 1.09 7.10 -2.08
N PHE A 39 1.81 6.44 -1.17
CA PHE A 39 1.21 5.81 0.02
C PHE A 39 0.29 6.82 0.74
N PRO A 40 -0.97 6.45 1.04
CA PRO A 40 -1.51 5.09 1.18
C PRO A 40 -2.00 4.44 -0.13
N LYS A 41 -2.05 5.18 -1.24
CA LYS A 41 -2.53 4.67 -2.54
C LYS A 41 -1.48 3.76 -3.19
N CYS A 42 -1.94 2.84 -4.03
CA CYS A 42 -1.07 1.99 -4.82
C CYS A 42 -0.67 2.70 -6.13
N ASP A 43 0.63 2.76 -6.40
CA ASP A 43 1.22 3.27 -7.63
C ASP A 43 1.83 2.16 -8.52
N GLY A 44 1.73 0.90 -8.11
CA GLY A 44 2.32 -0.24 -8.83
C GLY A 44 3.72 -0.66 -8.36
N ALA A 45 4.32 0.01 -7.37
CA ALA A 45 5.67 -0.33 -6.87
C ALA A 45 5.82 -1.77 -6.34
N HIS A 46 4.71 -2.45 -6.01
CA HIS A 46 4.71 -3.87 -5.63
C HIS A 46 5.24 -4.77 -6.75
N ASN A 47 5.08 -4.41 -8.03
CA ASN A 47 5.58 -5.22 -9.14
C ASN A 47 7.11 -5.33 -9.11
N LYS A 48 7.81 -4.19 -8.95
CA LYS A 48 9.26 -4.16 -8.83
C LYS A 48 9.73 -4.94 -7.60
N HIS A 49 9.07 -4.73 -6.45
CA HIS A 49 9.36 -5.48 -5.21
C HIS A 49 9.22 -7.00 -5.41
N ASN A 50 8.12 -7.45 -6.00
CA ASN A 50 7.89 -8.87 -6.29
C ASN A 50 8.96 -9.44 -7.22
N GLN A 51 9.31 -8.71 -8.29
CA GLN A 51 10.35 -9.14 -9.23
C GLN A 51 11.73 -9.26 -8.56
N GLU A 52 12.11 -8.31 -7.71
CA GLU A 52 13.42 -8.27 -7.06
C GLU A 52 13.56 -9.28 -5.92
N THR A 53 12.47 -9.64 -5.27
CA THR A 53 12.49 -10.46 -4.03
C THR A 53 11.91 -11.86 -4.21
N GLY A 54 11.20 -12.12 -5.31
CA GLY A 54 10.39 -13.34 -5.47
C GLY A 54 9.10 -13.35 -4.65
N ASP A 55 8.71 -12.21 -4.08
CA ASP A 55 7.47 -12.04 -3.31
C ASP A 55 6.22 -11.97 -4.20
N ASN A 56 5.04 -12.02 -3.60
CA ASN A 56 3.75 -12.09 -4.31
C ASN A 56 2.70 -11.10 -3.77
N VAL A 57 3.13 -10.01 -3.13
CA VAL A 57 2.21 -9.02 -2.57
C VAL A 57 1.49 -8.22 -3.65
N GLY A 58 0.28 -7.76 -3.34
CA GLY A 58 -0.53 -6.94 -4.22
C GLY A 58 -1.36 -5.90 -3.46
N PRO A 59 -2.00 -4.95 -4.15
CA PRO A 59 -2.79 -3.92 -3.50
C PRO A 59 -4.10 -4.46 -2.90
N LEU A 60 -4.77 -3.62 -2.13
CA LEU A 60 -6.20 -3.77 -1.82
C LEU A 60 -6.98 -2.91 -2.81
N ILE A 61 -7.97 -3.49 -3.49
CA ILE A 61 -8.89 -2.75 -4.36
C ILE A 61 -10.22 -2.61 -3.63
N VAL A 62 -10.63 -1.38 -3.38
CA VAL A 62 -11.95 -1.06 -2.82
C VAL A 62 -12.81 -0.50 -3.94
N ASN A 63 -13.91 -1.17 -4.23
CA ASN A 63 -14.90 -0.73 -5.22
C ASN A 63 -16.23 -0.53 -4.51
N VAL A 64 -16.68 0.71 -4.40
CA VAL A 64 -17.96 1.05 -3.79
C VAL A 64 -18.98 1.13 -4.92
N PRO A 65 -19.98 0.24 -4.96
CA PRO A 65 -21.06 0.34 -5.93
C PRO A 65 -21.77 1.70 -5.83
N LYS A 66 -22.41 2.12 -6.93
CA LYS A 66 -23.31 3.27 -6.91
C LYS A 66 -24.61 2.92 -6.19
#